data_AF-A0A8B8B4J6-F1
#
_entry.id   AF-A0A8B8B4J6-F1
#
_cell.length_a   1.000
_cell.length_b   1.000
_cell.length_c   1.000
_cell.angle_alpha   90.00
_cell.angle_beta   90.00
_cell.angle_gamma   90.00
#
_symmetry.space_group_name_H-M   'P 1'
#
loop_
_entity.id
_entity.type
_entity.pdbx_description
1 polymer ?
#
loop_
_entity_poly.entity_id
_entity_poly.type
_entity_poly.pdbx_seq_one_letter_code
_entity_poly.pdbx_strand_id
1 'polypeptide(L)'
;MYRKYRCIKGVLFVGYIIVICGLFQHYSVTTKNTSFPRSFNLSALRLNIPIRKFFTKTSASWISKSTHPPDSVNEGEILSQDFMMANFTPIELPPVAHESNNPISKSLASRLASTVVESFQSLTSPLPAKSRYFLCTGRMGRLGNHLFEFASGYGIAAKKNMVSIIQQRKSIDLIFELKNDSHLLLLPDLNKCNKVPKLYERWCSRHDPRLENFTVTSNLWIGWGLQSWKYFNGSYENLRKQLTFKKPIRDKVITIQEGIFRKYNFSSRHKVTFIGVHIRRGDMLTDPLGYDVATPEYLSRAVAFFKNHKNTIFIVCSTDLKWSKENMPKNHRVEYSVGNSAEVDMALLAYSDHVIQTVGTFGWWSGWLNNGTVIYYKWPAKEGKRLRSTFSKDYSDFFMPHWIGM
;
A
#
# COMPACT_ATOMS: atom_id res chain seq x y z
N MET A 1 29.91 18.24 15.14
CA MET A 1 28.93 18.29 14.03
C MET A 1 28.60 16.87 13.57
N TYR A 2 27.41 16.60 13.03
CA TYR A 2 26.81 15.28 12.70
C TYR A 2 26.01 14.57 13.80
N ARG A 3 24.84 15.13 14.14
CA ARG A 3 23.69 14.35 14.63
C ARG A 3 23.29 13.34 13.54
N LYS A 4 23.80 12.10 13.62
CA LYS A 4 23.42 10.95 12.78
C LYS A 4 21.88 10.79 12.74
N TYR A 5 21.31 11.08 11.57
CA TYR A 5 20.00 10.76 11.01
C TYR A 5 18.94 10.15 11.97
N ARG A 6 17.96 10.97 12.37
CA ARG A 6 16.81 10.55 13.20
C ARG A 6 15.90 9.50 12.52
N CYS A 7 15.90 9.37 11.20
CA CYS A 7 15.20 8.27 10.52
C CYS A 7 15.96 6.93 10.63
N ILE A 8 17.30 6.92 10.55
CA ILE A 8 18.14 5.70 10.50
C ILE A 8 18.07 4.89 11.82
N LYS A 9 18.18 5.55 12.98
CA LYS A 9 18.19 4.83 14.27
C LYS A 9 16.86 4.16 14.63
N GLY A 10 15.78 4.44 13.90
CA GLY A 10 14.39 4.08 14.27
C GLY A 10 13.97 2.83 13.56
N VAL A 11 14.30 2.78 12.27
CA VAL A 11 14.04 1.61 11.44
C VAL A 11 15.08 0.51 11.63
N LEU A 12 16.36 0.84 11.87
CA LEU A 12 17.37 -0.19 12.17
C LEU A 12 17.06 -0.96 13.46
N PHE A 13 16.47 -0.32 14.47
CA PHE A 13 16.09 -0.99 15.72
C PHE A 13 14.92 -1.95 15.50
N VAL A 14 13.96 -1.58 14.64
CA VAL A 14 12.80 -2.42 14.27
C VAL A 14 13.22 -3.60 13.39
N GLY A 15 14.10 -3.39 12.40
CA GLY A 15 14.62 -4.47 11.57
C GLY A 15 15.45 -5.49 12.37
N TYR A 16 16.25 -5.03 13.33
CA TYR A 16 17.08 -5.91 14.17
C TYR A 16 16.25 -6.72 15.17
N ILE A 17 15.21 -6.13 15.76
CA ILE A 17 14.29 -6.84 16.68
C ILE A 17 13.45 -7.89 15.93
N ILE A 18 12.96 -7.59 14.73
CA ILE A 18 12.16 -8.54 13.93
C ILE A 18 13.02 -9.72 13.46
N VAL A 19 14.28 -9.50 13.07
CA VAL A 19 15.19 -10.59 12.68
C VAL A 19 15.53 -11.48 13.89
N ILE A 20 15.73 -10.91 15.07
CA ILE A 20 15.97 -11.69 16.30
C ILE A 20 14.70 -12.49 16.68
N CYS A 21 13.52 -11.88 16.69
CA CYS A 21 12.27 -12.59 17.01
C CYS A 21 11.90 -13.66 15.96
N GLY A 22 12.17 -13.42 14.67
CA GLY A 22 11.95 -14.39 13.59
C GLY A 22 12.92 -15.57 13.65
N LEU A 23 14.19 -15.33 14.01
CA LEU A 23 15.16 -16.40 14.24
C LEU A 23 14.79 -17.25 15.48
N PHE A 24 14.27 -16.65 16.54
CA PHE A 24 13.80 -17.40 17.72
C PHE A 24 12.52 -18.20 17.44
N GLN A 25 11.59 -17.71 16.61
CA GLN A 25 10.41 -18.49 16.20
C GLN A 25 10.76 -19.62 15.21
N HIS A 26 11.73 -19.43 14.31
CA HIS A 26 12.16 -20.50 13.41
C HIS A 26 13.01 -21.58 14.11
N TYR A 27 13.86 -21.21 15.08
CA TYR A 27 14.63 -22.18 15.84
C TYR A 27 13.79 -23.00 16.83
N SER A 28 12.61 -22.52 17.24
CA SER A 28 11.74 -23.27 18.15
C SER A 28 10.81 -24.28 17.46
N VAL A 29 10.79 -24.34 16.12
CA VAL A 29 9.88 -25.21 15.34
C VAL A 29 10.60 -26.31 14.56
N THR A 30 11.94 -26.31 14.48
CA THR A 30 12.70 -27.35 13.76
C THR A 30 13.87 -27.89 14.56
N THR A 31 13.61 -28.61 15.66
CA THR A 31 14.50 -29.68 16.15
C THR A 31 13.69 -30.75 16.90
N LYS A 32 13.11 -31.70 16.17
CA LYS A 32 12.95 -33.07 16.66
C LYS A 32 13.48 -33.98 15.57
N ASN A 33 14.48 -34.78 15.93
CA ASN A 33 15.15 -35.81 15.14
C ASN A 33 15.97 -35.32 13.93
N THR A 34 17.28 -35.23 14.11
CA THR A 34 18.25 -35.99 13.30
C THR A 34 19.64 -35.93 13.92
N SER A 35 20.36 -37.02 13.73
CA SER A 35 21.72 -37.34 14.16
C SER A 35 22.77 -36.36 13.61
N PHE A 36 23.80 -36.13 14.41
CA PHE A 36 25.02 -35.41 14.03
C PHE A 36 25.71 -36.07 12.81
N PRO A 37 26.29 -35.24 11.94
CA PRO A 37 27.63 -35.51 11.44
C PRO A 37 28.61 -34.39 11.81
N ARG A 38 29.84 -34.80 12.03
CA ARG A 38 31.00 -33.99 12.41
C ARG A 38 31.36 -32.96 11.33
N SER A 39 31.99 -31.89 11.80
CA SER A 39 32.77 -30.87 11.07
C SER A 39 32.00 -29.80 10.28
N PHE A 40 31.88 -28.60 10.87
CA PHE A 40 31.86 -27.34 10.13
C PHE A 40 32.73 -26.30 10.87
N ASN A 41 33.70 -25.75 10.15
CA ASN A 41 34.75 -24.88 10.64
C ASN A 41 34.24 -23.43 10.70
N LEU A 42 34.27 -22.80 11.89
CA LEU A 42 33.89 -21.40 12.12
C LEU A 42 35.14 -20.56 12.37
N SER A 43 35.70 -20.00 11.31
CA SER A 43 36.76 -19.00 11.39
C SER A 43 36.52 -17.88 10.39
N ALA A 44 35.52 -17.01 10.66
CA ALA A 44 35.52 -15.61 10.21
C ALA A 44 34.26 -14.89 10.70
N LEU A 45 34.27 -14.37 11.95
CA LEU A 45 33.52 -13.17 12.35
C LEU A 45 33.92 -12.78 13.77
N ARG A 46 35.02 -12.04 13.89
CA ARG A 46 35.31 -11.26 15.10
C ARG A 46 34.46 -9.99 15.08
N LEU A 47 33.46 -9.90 15.94
CA LEU A 47 32.88 -8.62 16.37
C LEU A 47 32.83 -8.61 17.90
N ASN A 48 33.77 -7.87 18.49
CA ASN A 48 33.87 -7.57 19.92
C ASN A 48 32.81 -6.54 20.32
N ILE A 49 31.79 -6.94 21.10
CA ILE A 49 31.03 -6.04 21.99
C ILE A 49 30.62 -6.84 23.24
N PRO A 50 30.89 -6.37 24.48
CA PRO A 50 30.60 -7.13 25.70
C PRO A 50 29.14 -6.98 26.14
N ILE A 51 28.44 -8.11 26.34
CA ILE A 51 27.11 -8.16 26.98
C ILE A 51 27.31 -8.48 28.46
N ARG A 52 27.01 -7.52 29.35
CA ARG A 52 26.87 -7.77 30.80
C ARG A 52 25.42 -8.13 31.13
N LYS A 53 25.27 -9.35 31.66
CA LYS A 53 24.28 -9.92 32.61
C LYS A 53 23.01 -9.11 32.92
N PHE A 54 21.83 -9.73 32.70
CA PHE A 54 20.65 -9.61 33.58
C PHE A 54 19.85 -10.95 33.58
N PHE A 55 19.85 -11.62 34.75
CA PHE A 55 18.97 -12.66 35.36
C PHE A 55 18.43 -13.82 34.49
N THR A 56 18.79 -15.12 34.68
CA THR A 56 18.60 -16.10 35.78
C THR A 56 17.16 -16.49 36.16
N LYS A 57 16.89 -17.81 36.00
CA LYS A 57 15.94 -18.71 36.67
C LYS A 57 14.44 -18.57 36.34
N THR A 58 13.89 -19.59 35.66
CA THR A 58 13.04 -20.62 36.31
C THR A 58 12.95 -21.89 35.45
N SER A 59 13.11 -23.03 36.13
CA SER A 59 13.03 -24.44 35.76
C SER A 59 11.59 -24.92 35.50
N ALA A 60 11.33 -25.69 34.44
CA ALA A 60 11.21 -27.15 34.39
C ALA A 60 9.88 -27.76 34.89
N SER A 61 9.21 -28.50 34.00
CA SER A 61 8.68 -29.88 34.16
C SER A 61 7.33 -30.06 33.45
N TRP A 62 7.24 -31.06 32.59
CA TRP A 62 6.25 -32.15 32.55
C TRP A 62 6.40 -32.93 31.23
N ILE A 63 6.69 -34.22 31.37
CA ILE A 63 6.85 -35.26 30.35
C ILE A 63 5.68 -36.24 30.53
N SER A 64 5.04 -36.70 29.45
CA SER A 64 4.64 -38.12 29.20
C SER A 64 3.74 -38.18 27.96
N LYS A 65 4.17 -38.76 26.83
CA LYS A 65 4.15 -40.19 26.41
C LYS A 65 2.78 -40.66 25.86
N SER A 66 2.79 -41.09 24.59
CA SER A 66 2.23 -42.33 23.99
C SER A 66 1.86 -42.08 22.50
N THR A 67 2.59 -42.57 21.49
CA THR A 67 2.73 -43.92 20.87
C THR A 67 1.71 -44.26 19.77
N HIS A 68 2.25 -44.27 18.54
CA HIS A 68 2.05 -45.13 17.35
C HIS A 68 0.80 -45.09 16.41
N PRO A 69 1.04 -45.13 15.06
CA PRO A 69 0.10 -45.34 13.92
C PRO A 69 0.06 -46.86 13.52
N PRO A 70 -0.34 -47.39 12.32
CA PRO A 70 -0.64 -46.80 10.99
C PRO A 70 -1.83 -47.44 10.21
N ASP A 71 -1.99 -47.08 8.92
CA ASP A 71 -2.37 -47.94 7.75
C ASP A 71 -2.49 -47.05 6.47
N SER A 72 -1.53 -47.10 5.54
CA SER A 72 -1.47 -47.87 4.27
C SER A 72 -2.46 -47.39 3.17
N VAL A 73 -1.99 -46.65 2.13
CA VAL A 73 -1.57 -47.10 0.77
C VAL A 73 -2.72 -47.20 -0.23
N ASN A 74 -2.68 -46.39 -1.31
CA ASN A 74 -2.59 -46.89 -2.70
C ASN A 74 -2.37 -45.77 -3.73
N GLU A 75 -1.50 -46.09 -4.68
CA GLU A 75 -1.11 -45.34 -5.89
C GLU A 75 -2.14 -45.55 -7.02
N GLY A 76 -2.12 -44.68 -8.04
CA GLY A 76 -2.86 -44.86 -9.29
C GLY A 76 -2.72 -43.69 -10.27
N GLU A 77 -2.13 -44.00 -11.43
CA GLU A 77 -1.53 -43.15 -12.46
C GLU A 77 -2.46 -42.36 -13.42
N ILE A 78 -1.89 -41.26 -13.95
CA ILE A 78 -1.83 -40.76 -15.35
C ILE A 78 -3.13 -40.53 -16.14
N LEU A 79 -3.31 -39.30 -16.66
CA LEU A 79 -3.57 -39.02 -18.09
C LEU A 79 -3.47 -37.52 -18.43
N SER A 80 -2.55 -37.24 -19.35
CA SER A 80 -2.35 -35.98 -20.08
C SER A 80 -3.40 -35.81 -21.18
N GLN A 81 -3.97 -34.61 -21.33
CA GLN A 81 -4.63 -34.21 -22.57
C GLN A 81 -4.29 -32.76 -22.95
N ASP A 82 -3.69 -32.66 -24.13
CA ASP A 82 -3.46 -31.46 -24.92
C ASP A 82 -4.78 -30.79 -25.34
N PHE A 83 -4.82 -29.46 -25.39
CA PHE A 83 -5.88 -28.72 -26.06
C PHE A 83 -5.31 -27.77 -27.12
N MET A 84 -5.83 -27.97 -28.33
CA MET A 84 -5.43 -27.39 -29.60
C MET A 84 -5.68 -25.89 -29.71
N MET A 85 -4.82 -25.24 -30.49
CA MET A 85 -4.92 -23.87 -30.98
C MET A 85 -6.02 -23.76 -32.03
N ALA A 86 -6.96 -22.83 -31.84
CA ALA A 86 -7.95 -22.45 -32.86
C ALA A 86 -7.51 -21.15 -33.56
N ASN A 87 -7.36 -21.25 -34.89
CA ASN A 87 -7.13 -20.13 -35.80
C ASN A 87 -8.42 -19.31 -35.97
N PHE A 88 -8.33 -17.98 -35.83
CA PHE A 88 -9.42 -17.06 -36.18
C PHE A 88 -9.15 -16.43 -37.56
N THR A 89 -10.09 -16.61 -38.49
CA THR A 89 -10.17 -15.87 -39.75
C THR A 89 -10.88 -14.52 -39.56
N PRO A 90 -10.57 -13.47 -40.35
CA PRO A 90 -11.18 -12.15 -40.19
C PRO A 90 -12.63 -12.12 -40.71
N ILE A 91 -13.50 -11.43 -39.98
CA ILE A 91 -14.89 -11.15 -40.36
C ILE A 91 -14.92 -9.88 -41.24
N GLU A 92 -15.49 -9.98 -42.44
CA GLU A 92 -15.82 -8.83 -43.30
C GLU A 92 -17.06 -8.08 -42.76
N LEU A 93 -17.00 -6.74 -42.77
CA LEU A 93 -18.13 -5.88 -42.40
C LEU A 93 -19.00 -5.53 -43.63
N PRO A 94 -20.35 -5.49 -43.50
CA PRO A 94 -21.24 -5.11 -44.60
C PRO A 94 -21.31 -3.59 -44.82
N PRO A 95 -21.79 -3.12 -45.99
CA PRO A 95 -21.66 -1.72 -46.43
C PRO A 95 -22.65 -0.76 -45.73
N VAL A 96 -22.21 0.50 -45.65
CA VAL A 96 -22.89 1.65 -45.02
C VAL A 96 -24.15 2.05 -45.80
N ALA A 97 -25.28 2.18 -45.10
CA ALA A 97 -26.53 2.71 -45.65
C ALA A 97 -26.76 4.19 -45.27
N HIS A 98 -27.09 4.98 -46.28
CA HIS A 98 -27.73 6.31 -46.36
C HIS A 98 -27.75 7.28 -45.17
N GLU A 99 -27.17 8.47 -45.41
CA GLU A 99 -27.24 9.67 -44.56
C GLU A 99 -28.66 10.25 -44.44
N SER A 100 -29.09 10.50 -43.19
CA SER A 100 -30.29 11.30 -42.89
C SER A 100 -29.90 12.75 -42.59
N ASN A 101 -30.53 13.70 -43.31
CA ASN A 101 -30.32 15.15 -43.18
C ASN A 101 -31.04 15.72 -41.95
N ASN A 102 -30.53 15.45 -40.74
CA ASN A 102 -31.02 16.07 -39.50
C ASN A 102 -29.98 17.08 -38.92
N PRO A 103 -30.32 18.36 -38.68
CA PRO A 103 -29.38 19.37 -38.17
C PRO A 103 -28.82 19.07 -36.77
N ILE A 104 -29.42 18.15 -36.01
CA ILE A 104 -28.90 17.70 -34.70
C ILE A 104 -27.69 16.76 -34.88
N SER A 105 -27.60 16.00 -35.98
CA SER A 105 -26.49 15.06 -36.21
C SER A 105 -25.18 15.76 -36.57
N LYS A 106 -25.22 16.90 -37.28
CA LYS A 106 -24.04 17.70 -37.63
C LYS A 106 -23.39 18.38 -36.42
N SER A 107 -24.20 18.82 -35.46
CA SER A 107 -23.72 19.37 -34.19
C SER A 107 -23.00 18.31 -33.35
N LEU A 108 -23.58 17.11 -33.24
CA LEU A 108 -23.01 15.99 -32.50
C LEU A 108 -21.76 15.43 -33.17
N ALA A 109 -21.74 15.34 -34.51
CA ALA A 109 -20.57 14.91 -35.28
C ALA A 109 -19.40 15.91 -35.18
N SER A 110 -19.66 17.22 -35.15
CA SER A 110 -18.60 18.22 -34.97
C SER A 110 -18.00 18.20 -33.56
N ARG A 111 -18.83 17.94 -32.53
CA ARG A 111 -18.39 17.80 -31.13
C ARG A 111 -17.65 16.49 -30.90
N LEU A 112 -18.06 15.41 -31.55
CA LEU A 112 -17.33 14.14 -31.52
C LEU A 112 -16.01 14.25 -32.29
N ALA A 113 -15.99 14.92 -33.44
CA ALA A 113 -14.76 15.16 -34.20
C ALA A 113 -13.77 16.05 -33.43
N SER A 114 -14.21 17.11 -32.75
CA SER A 114 -13.32 17.95 -31.94
C SER A 114 -12.77 17.20 -30.72
N THR A 115 -13.60 16.38 -30.06
CA THR A 115 -13.18 15.53 -28.92
C THR A 115 -12.21 14.43 -29.37
N VAL A 116 -12.43 13.85 -30.56
CA VAL A 116 -11.54 12.86 -31.15
C VAL A 116 -10.22 13.52 -31.59
N VAL A 117 -10.25 14.70 -32.19
CA VAL A 117 -9.03 15.43 -32.61
C VAL A 117 -8.20 15.89 -31.40
N GLU A 118 -8.82 16.35 -30.30
CA GLU A 118 -8.12 16.64 -29.04
C GLU A 118 -7.52 15.36 -28.43
N SER A 119 -8.22 14.23 -28.51
CA SER A 119 -7.69 12.93 -28.04
C SER A 119 -6.54 12.41 -28.91
N PHE A 120 -6.54 12.70 -30.21
CA PHE A 120 -5.48 12.30 -31.15
C PHE A 120 -4.26 13.23 -31.12
N GLN A 121 -4.44 14.52 -30.86
CA GLN A 121 -3.32 15.45 -30.58
C GLN A 121 -2.62 15.10 -29.26
N SER A 122 -3.35 14.58 -28.26
CA SER A 122 -2.75 14.02 -27.04
C SER A 122 -1.99 12.70 -27.28
N LEU A 123 -2.25 11.98 -28.37
CA LEU A 123 -1.60 10.69 -28.68
C LEU A 123 -0.34 10.83 -29.55
N THR A 124 -0.03 12.05 -30.02
CA THR A 124 1.08 12.30 -30.95
C THR A 124 2.09 13.33 -30.45
N SER A 125 1.96 13.80 -29.20
CA SER A 125 3.05 14.53 -28.56
C SER A 125 4.28 13.62 -28.52
N PRO A 126 5.42 14.01 -29.12
CA PRO A 126 6.64 13.22 -29.03
C PRO A 126 6.94 12.96 -27.55
N LEU A 127 7.19 11.69 -27.20
CA LEU A 127 7.64 11.32 -25.85
C LEU A 127 8.71 12.33 -25.44
N PRO A 128 8.57 13.03 -24.29
CA PRO A 128 9.57 13.99 -23.84
C PRO A 128 10.94 13.33 -23.96
N ALA A 129 11.87 14.02 -24.60
CA ALA A 129 13.24 13.53 -24.79
C ALA A 129 13.70 12.89 -23.48
N LYS A 130 13.96 11.57 -23.51
CA LYS A 130 14.19 10.76 -22.29
C LYS A 130 15.13 11.53 -21.38
N SER A 131 14.64 11.92 -20.20
CA SER A 131 15.48 12.65 -19.23
C SER A 131 16.80 11.90 -19.06
N ARG A 132 17.90 12.65 -19.09
CA ARG A 132 19.24 12.13 -18.92
C ARG A 132 19.45 11.45 -17.56
N TYR A 133 18.65 11.82 -16.56
CA TYR A 133 18.83 11.37 -15.18
C TYR A 133 17.60 10.65 -14.63
N PHE A 134 17.86 9.63 -13.82
CA PHE A 134 16.83 8.88 -13.10
C PHE A 134 16.92 9.08 -11.59
N LEU A 135 15.76 8.92 -10.96
CA LEU A 135 15.56 9.00 -9.52
C LEU A 135 15.15 7.63 -8.99
N CYS A 136 15.88 7.12 -8.02
CA CYS A 136 15.53 5.90 -7.29
C CYS A 136 14.94 6.25 -5.93
N THR A 137 14.07 5.39 -5.42
CA THR A 137 13.54 5.51 -4.06
C THR A 137 13.88 4.29 -3.21
N GLY A 138 13.63 4.40 -1.91
CA GLY A 138 13.62 3.24 -1.02
C GLY A 138 12.51 2.24 -1.35
N ARG A 139 12.57 1.10 -0.65
CA ARG A 139 11.55 0.04 -0.62
C ARG A 139 11.46 -0.50 0.80
N MET A 140 11.07 0.35 1.75
CA MET A 140 10.94 -0.05 3.15
C MET A 140 9.51 -0.04 3.64
N GLY A 141 9.25 -0.98 4.56
CA GLY A 141 7.95 -1.12 5.20
C GLY A 141 7.00 -1.99 4.40
N ARG A 142 5.71 -1.65 4.47
CA ARG A 142 4.62 -2.41 3.82
C ARG A 142 3.98 -1.55 2.72
N LEU A 143 2.90 -2.05 2.13
CA LEU A 143 2.20 -1.44 0.99
C LEU A 143 2.04 0.09 1.08
N GLY A 144 1.52 0.62 2.20
CA GLY A 144 1.34 2.07 2.37
C GLY A 144 2.65 2.87 2.39
N ASN A 145 3.75 2.28 2.87
CA ASN A 145 5.07 2.94 2.81
C ASN A 145 5.61 2.93 1.38
N HIS A 146 5.50 1.79 0.69
CA HIS A 146 5.91 1.68 -0.72
C HIS A 146 5.15 2.66 -1.63
N LEU A 147 3.88 2.92 -1.35
CA LEU A 147 3.10 3.92 -2.08
C LEU A 147 3.61 5.34 -1.84
N PHE A 148 4.01 5.69 -0.61
CA PHE A 148 4.64 6.99 -0.33
C PHE A 148 5.98 7.14 -1.04
N GLU A 149 6.82 6.11 -1.00
CA GLU A 149 8.10 6.10 -1.72
C GLU A 149 7.88 6.26 -3.22
N PHE A 150 6.96 5.49 -3.81
CA PHE A 150 6.59 5.59 -5.22
C PHE A 150 6.08 6.98 -5.60
N ALA A 151 5.05 7.46 -4.92
CA ALA A 151 4.39 8.72 -5.28
C ALA A 151 5.34 9.90 -5.12
N SER A 152 6.12 9.94 -4.05
CA SER A 152 7.13 10.99 -3.84
C SER A 152 8.24 10.91 -4.89
N GLY A 153 8.71 9.71 -5.23
CA GLY A 153 9.67 9.51 -6.32
C GLY A 153 9.13 10.03 -7.65
N TYR A 154 7.88 9.67 -7.99
CA TYR A 154 7.20 10.14 -9.19
C TYR A 154 7.07 11.68 -9.21
N GLY A 155 6.56 12.27 -8.14
CA GLY A 155 6.31 13.72 -8.05
C GLY A 155 7.59 14.55 -8.08
N ILE A 156 8.62 14.12 -7.34
CA ILE A 156 9.94 14.77 -7.38
C ILE A 156 10.56 14.61 -8.77
N ALA A 157 10.48 13.43 -9.38
CA ALA A 157 10.99 13.22 -10.73
C ALA A 157 10.31 14.14 -11.75
N ALA A 158 8.98 14.25 -11.71
CA ALA A 158 8.22 15.16 -12.55
C ALA A 158 8.69 16.62 -12.37
N LYS A 159 8.81 17.10 -11.13
CA LYS A 159 9.24 18.47 -10.83
C LYS A 159 10.68 18.77 -11.27
N LYS A 160 11.54 17.75 -11.28
CA LYS A 160 12.97 17.90 -11.60
C LYS A 160 13.31 17.52 -13.04
N ASN A 161 12.31 17.25 -13.87
CA ASN A 161 12.49 16.70 -15.22
C ASN A 161 13.43 15.47 -15.21
N MET A 162 13.19 14.58 -14.25
CA MET A 162 13.85 13.28 -14.11
C MET A 162 12.85 12.15 -14.41
N VAL A 163 13.34 10.92 -14.47
CA VAL A 163 12.49 9.71 -14.53
C VAL A 163 12.62 8.93 -13.22
N SER A 164 11.52 8.69 -12.53
CA SER A 164 11.46 7.77 -11.39
C SER A 164 11.55 6.33 -11.89
N ILE A 165 12.42 5.51 -11.30
CA ILE A 165 12.56 4.11 -11.66
C ILE A 165 12.05 3.18 -10.57
N ILE A 166 11.23 2.20 -10.98
CA ILE A 166 10.70 1.17 -10.08
C ILE A 166 10.96 -0.22 -10.65
N GLN A 167 11.05 -1.20 -9.76
CA GLN A 167 11.24 -2.59 -10.18
C GLN A 167 9.93 -3.18 -10.68
N GLN A 168 9.96 -3.75 -11.87
CA GLN A 168 8.86 -4.49 -12.46
C GLN A 168 8.69 -5.86 -11.80
N ARG A 169 7.45 -6.33 -11.73
CA ARG A 169 6.95 -7.61 -11.22
C ARG A 169 7.33 -7.93 -9.78
N LYS A 170 7.61 -6.92 -8.95
CA LYS A 170 8.10 -7.12 -7.58
C LYS A 170 7.58 -6.11 -6.56
N SER A 171 6.71 -5.19 -6.95
CA SER A 171 6.31 -4.07 -6.11
C SER A 171 4.82 -3.80 -6.26
N ILE A 172 4.42 -2.55 -6.02
CA ILE A 172 3.09 -2.01 -6.26
C ILE A 172 2.60 -2.22 -7.71
N ASP A 173 3.49 -2.52 -8.65
CA ASP A 173 3.13 -2.88 -10.03
C ASP A 173 2.39 -4.22 -10.13
N LEU A 174 2.42 -5.06 -9.09
CA LEU A 174 1.57 -6.25 -8.98
C LEU A 174 0.13 -5.91 -8.62
N ILE A 175 -0.10 -4.74 -8.01
CA ILE A 175 -1.38 -4.30 -7.45
C ILE A 175 -2.08 -3.29 -8.36
N PHE A 176 -1.30 -2.39 -8.96
CA PHE A 176 -1.78 -1.28 -9.79
C PHE A 176 -1.38 -1.44 -11.25
N GLU A 177 -2.14 -0.80 -12.14
CA GLU A 177 -1.92 -0.77 -13.59
C GLU A 177 -0.84 0.26 -13.98
N LEU A 178 0.35 0.13 -13.39
CA LEU A 178 1.48 1.03 -13.65
C LEU A 178 1.97 0.92 -15.10
N LYS A 179 2.22 2.07 -15.74
CA LYS A 179 2.68 2.18 -17.13
C LYS A 179 3.86 3.14 -17.21
N ASN A 180 4.79 2.85 -18.13
CA ASN A 180 5.86 3.79 -18.44
C ASN A 180 5.26 5.11 -18.97
N ASP A 181 5.80 6.23 -18.52
CA ASP A 181 5.47 7.57 -19.01
C ASP A 181 6.73 8.46 -18.98
N SER A 182 6.56 9.78 -19.12
CA SER A 182 7.68 10.74 -19.10
C SER A 182 8.44 10.80 -17.78
N HIS A 183 7.84 10.35 -16.68
CA HIS A 183 8.35 10.46 -15.31
C HIS A 183 8.44 9.12 -14.57
N LEU A 184 8.00 8.03 -15.20
CA LEU A 184 8.04 6.68 -14.66
C LEU A 184 8.62 5.69 -15.68
N LEU A 185 9.60 4.91 -15.22
CA LEU A 185 10.13 3.78 -15.98
C LEU A 185 10.20 2.53 -15.11
N LEU A 186 9.49 1.49 -15.54
CA LEU A 186 9.53 0.16 -14.96
C LEU A 186 10.70 -0.63 -15.55
N LEU A 187 11.58 -1.13 -14.69
CA LEU A 187 12.77 -1.90 -15.07
C LEU A 187 12.77 -3.28 -14.43
N PRO A 188 13.30 -4.33 -15.09
CA PRO A 188 13.36 -5.68 -14.53
C PRO A 188 14.26 -5.76 -13.28
N ASP A 189 15.33 -4.97 -13.25
CA ASP A 189 16.24 -4.85 -12.11
C ASP A 189 16.56 -3.39 -11.79
N LEU A 190 16.95 -3.15 -10.53
CA LEU A 190 17.34 -1.84 -10.01
C LEU A 190 18.82 -1.79 -9.64
N ASN A 191 19.69 -2.59 -10.27
CA ASN A 191 21.11 -2.62 -9.93
C ASN A 191 21.77 -1.24 -10.12
N LYS A 192 21.26 -0.45 -11.06
CA LYS A 192 21.69 0.93 -11.30
C LYS A 192 21.43 1.85 -10.09
N CYS A 193 20.43 1.57 -9.25
CA CYS A 193 20.16 2.33 -8.03
C CYS A 193 21.19 2.10 -6.91
N ASN A 194 21.99 1.03 -6.98
CA ASN A 194 22.92 0.70 -5.89
C ASN A 194 24.17 1.60 -5.87
N LYS A 195 24.52 2.21 -7.01
CA LYS A 195 25.76 2.96 -7.20
C LYS A 195 25.57 4.47 -7.32
N VAL A 196 24.34 4.98 -7.17
CA VAL A 196 24.07 6.42 -7.29
C VAL A 196 24.24 7.14 -5.94
N PRO A 197 24.58 8.44 -5.95
CA PRO A 197 24.57 9.28 -4.76
C PRO A 197 23.23 9.20 -4.02
N LYS A 198 23.27 9.27 -2.69
CA LYS A 198 22.09 9.15 -1.83
C LYS A 198 21.80 10.47 -1.12
N LEU A 199 20.58 10.95 -1.24
CA LEU A 199 20.09 12.13 -0.52
C LEU A 199 18.96 11.71 0.42
N TYR A 200 19.21 11.81 1.72
CA TYR A 200 18.24 11.44 2.75
C TYR A 200 17.44 12.65 3.22
N GLU A 201 16.13 12.47 3.39
CA GLU A 201 15.29 13.43 4.09
C GLU A 201 15.71 13.56 5.57
N ARG A 202 15.48 14.73 6.17
CA ARG A 202 15.73 14.97 7.60
C ARG A 202 14.70 14.28 8.51
N TRP A 203 13.48 14.13 8.02
CA TRP A 203 12.32 13.67 8.78
C TRP A 203 11.42 12.81 7.89
N CYS A 204 10.92 11.73 8.46
CA CYS A 204 10.21 10.70 7.68
C CYS A 204 8.77 11.09 7.29
N SER A 205 8.13 11.99 8.05
CA SER A 205 6.70 12.37 7.89
C SER A 205 6.53 13.89 7.83
N ARG A 206 7.56 14.57 7.32
CA ARG A 206 7.61 16.03 7.16
C ARG A 206 8.25 16.34 5.82
N HIS A 207 7.80 17.40 5.18
CA HIS A 207 8.38 17.88 3.95
C HIS A 207 9.80 18.41 4.17
N ASP A 208 10.73 17.99 3.33
CA ASP A 208 12.11 18.45 3.31
C ASP A 208 12.41 19.11 1.96
N PRO A 209 12.43 20.45 1.88
CA PRO A 209 12.65 21.18 0.63
C PRO A 209 13.95 20.83 -0.10
N ARG A 210 14.94 20.26 0.61
CA ARG A 210 16.20 19.81 0.00
C ARG A 210 16.00 18.70 -1.03
N LEU A 211 14.91 17.93 -0.92
CA LEU A 211 14.56 16.89 -1.89
C LEU A 211 13.94 17.44 -3.17
N GLU A 212 13.71 18.75 -3.28
CA GLU A 212 13.21 19.40 -4.49
C GLU A 212 14.11 20.55 -4.97
N ASN A 213 14.89 21.15 -4.07
CA ASN A 213 15.75 22.31 -4.36
C ASN A 213 17.20 21.93 -4.75
N PHE A 214 17.45 20.69 -5.16
CA PHE A 214 18.77 20.27 -5.66
C PHE A 214 18.94 20.55 -7.16
N THR A 215 20.17 20.79 -7.60
CA THR A 215 20.50 20.87 -9.04
C THR A 215 20.68 19.47 -9.60
N VAL A 216 20.03 19.17 -10.72
CA VAL A 216 20.11 17.86 -11.35
C VAL A 216 21.42 17.75 -12.12
N THR A 217 22.44 17.13 -11.52
CA THR A 217 23.76 16.90 -12.12
C THR A 217 24.09 15.42 -12.30
N SER A 218 23.36 14.54 -11.62
CA SER A 218 23.55 13.09 -11.66
C SER A 218 22.24 12.34 -11.41
N ASN A 219 22.25 11.03 -11.63
CA ASN A 219 21.25 10.15 -11.06
C ASN A 219 21.28 10.24 -9.53
N LEU A 220 20.15 9.99 -8.88
CA LEU A 220 20.03 10.17 -7.44
C LEU A 220 19.16 9.07 -6.84
N TRP A 221 19.46 8.70 -5.61
CA TRP A 221 18.56 7.93 -4.76
C TRP A 221 18.05 8.81 -3.62
N ILE A 222 16.75 8.78 -3.34
CA ILE A 222 16.10 9.50 -2.24
C ILE A 222 15.30 8.55 -1.33
N GLY A 223 15.19 8.88 -0.04
CA GLY A 223 14.49 8.04 0.94
C GLY A 223 14.69 8.50 2.38
N TRP A 224 14.07 7.84 3.39
CA TRP A 224 13.47 6.50 3.41
C TRP A 224 11.96 6.44 3.72
N GLY A 225 11.40 7.49 4.31
CA GLY A 225 9.98 7.58 4.64
C GLY A 225 9.20 8.23 3.50
N LEU A 226 9.64 9.41 3.07
CA LEU A 226 9.00 10.22 2.03
C LEU A 226 7.49 10.38 2.27
N GLN A 227 7.06 10.47 3.53
CA GLN A 227 5.64 10.45 3.91
C GLN A 227 5.07 11.86 3.98
N SER A 228 5.22 12.62 2.91
CA SER A 228 4.65 13.96 2.80
C SER A 228 3.98 14.11 1.44
N TRP A 229 2.68 14.41 1.44
CA TRP A 229 1.91 14.60 0.21
C TRP A 229 2.44 15.73 -0.66
N LYS A 230 3.15 16.70 -0.06
CA LYS A 230 3.75 17.83 -0.74
C LYS A 230 4.75 17.43 -1.84
N TYR A 231 5.40 16.26 -1.71
CA TYR A 231 6.35 15.79 -2.73
C TYR A 231 5.69 15.42 -4.06
N PHE A 232 4.38 15.20 -4.07
CA PHE A 232 3.66 14.72 -5.25
C PHE A 232 2.35 15.46 -5.53
N ASN A 233 2.14 16.60 -4.87
CA ASN A 233 0.95 17.44 -5.06
C ASN A 233 0.72 17.84 -6.53
N GLY A 234 1.79 18.19 -7.24
CA GLY A 234 1.71 18.56 -8.66
C GLY A 234 1.49 17.39 -9.64
N SER A 235 1.34 16.16 -9.15
CA SER A 235 1.25 14.95 -9.98
C SER A 235 0.02 14.09 -9.67
N TYR A 236 -0.98 14.63 -8.98
CA TYR A 236 -2.15 13.85 -8.53
C TYR A 236 -2.88 13.16 -9.67
N GLU A 237 -3.19 13.85 -10.76
CA GLU A 237 -3.95 13.26 -11.86
C GLU A 237 -3.20 12.09 -12.50
N ASN A 238 -1.90 12.26 -12.76
CA ASN A 238 -1.07 11.20 -13.32
C ASN A 238 -0.93 10.03 -12.33
N LEU A 239 -0.72 10.32 -11.05
CA LEU A 239 -0.67 9.28 -10.02
C LEU A 239 -1.99 8.53 -9.86
N ARG A 240 -3.14 9.19 -10.01
CA ARG A 240 -4.46 8.53 -9.98
C ARG A 240 -4.63 7.56 -11.15
N LYS A 241 -4.14 7.93 -12.34
CA LYS A 241 -4.12 7.02 -13.51
C LYS A 241 -3.22 5.82 -13.26
N GLN A 242 -2.00 6.06 -12.77
CA GLN A 242 -1.01 5.01 -12.46
C GLN A 242 -1.55 4.06 -11.36
N LEU A 243 -2.11 4.60 -10.28
CA LEU A 243 -2.62 3.86 -9.13
C LEU A 243 -4.05 3.34 -9.32
N THR A 244 -4.37 2.86 -10.52
CA THR A 244 -5.60 2.13 -10.82
C THR A 244 -5.41 0.67 -10.41
N PHE A 245 -6.23 0.13 -9.49
CA PHE A 245 -6.13 -1.28 -9.09
C PHE A 245 -6.36 -2.22 -10.26
N LYS A 246 -5.57 -3.30 -10.38
CA LYS A 246 -5.74 -4.30 -11.43
C LYS A 246 -7.09 -5.02 -11.34
N LYS A 247 -7.56 -5.49 -12.50
CA LYS A 247 -8.83 -6.20 -12.67
C LYS A 247 -9.10 -7.30 -11.62
N PRO A 248 -8.18 -8.24 -11.32
CA PRO A 248 -8.48 -9.31 -10.35
C PRO A 248 -8.81 -8.78 -8.94
N ILE A 249 -8.19 -7.67 -8.53
CA ILE A 249 -8.47 -7.02 -7.24
C ILE A 249 -9.83 -6.31 -7.30
N ARG A 250 -10.12 -5.61 -8.40
CA ARG A 250 -11.43 -4.97 -8.62
C ARG A 250 -12.57 -5.99 -8.61
N ASP A 251 -12.40 -7.12 -9.30
CA ASP A 251 -13.38 -8.20 -9.35
C ASP A 251 -13.66 -8.76 -7.95
N LYS A 252 -12.60 -8.95 -7.13
CA LYS A 252 -12.77 -9.40 -5.75
C LYS A 252 -13.55 -8.41 -4.89
N VAL A 253 -13.31 -7.10 -5.05
CA VAL A 253 -14.10 -6.06 -4.38
C VAL A 253 -15.57 -6.11 -4.78
N ILE A 254 -15.86 -6.28 -6.08
CA ILE A 254 -17.22 -6.42 -6.59
C ILE A 254 -17.91 -7.63 -5.95
N THR A 255 -17.26 -8.80 -5.93
CA THR A 255 -17.82 -10.00 -5.28
C THR A 255 -18.14 -9.77 -3.80
N ILE A 256 -17.27 -9.07 -3.06
CA ILE A 256 -17.51 -8.74 -1.66
C ILE A 256 -18.74 -7.81 -1.54
N GLN A 257 -18.80 -6.75 -2.34
CA GLN A 257 -19.92 -5.79 -2.31
C GLN A 257 -21.25 -6.45 -2.68
N GLU A 258 -21.28 -7.35 -3.66
CA GLU A 258 -22.45 -8.15 -4.01
C GLU A 258 -22.92 -9.05 -2.86
N GLY A 259 -21.98 -9.66 -2.13
CA GLY A 259 -22.27 -10.42 -0.92
C GLY A 259 -22.96 -9.55 0.14
N ILE A 260 -22.49 -8.32 0.31
CA ILE A 260 -23.08 -7.33 1.22
C ILE A 260 -24.48 -6.91 0.75
N PHE A 261 -24.68 -6.70 -0.55
CA PHE A 261 -26.01 -6.38 -1.11
C PHE A 261 -27.03 -7.48 -0.84
N ARG A 262 -26.64 -8.75 -1.04
CA ARG A 262 -27.50 -9.90 -0.75
C ARG A 262 -27.83 -9.98 0.75
N LYS A 263 -26.82 -9.83 1.61
CA LYS A 263 -26.98 -9.89 3.07
C LYS A 263 -27.93 -8.83 3.62
N TYR A 264 -27.93 -7.63 3.06
CA TYR A 264 -28.78 -6.51 3.52
C TYR A 264 -29.95 -6.18 2.60
N ASN A 265 -30.26 -7.05 1.64
CA ASN A 265 -31.37 -6.92 0.70
C ASN A 265 -31.40 -5.58 -0.08
N PHE A 266 -30.24 -5.15 -0.59
CA PHE A 266 -30.16 -3.98 -1.45
C PHE A 266 -30.29 -4.34 -2.92
N SER A 267 -31.20 -3.67 -3.62
CA SER A 267 -31.48 -3.94 -5.04
C SER A 267 -30.46 -3.31 -6.01
N SER A 268 -29.63 -2.37 -5.56
CA SER A 268 -28.60 -1.73 -6.40
C SER A 268 -27.56 -0.97 -5.57
N ARG A 269 -26.36 -0.75 -6.14
CA ARG A 269 -25.27 0.04 -5.54
C ARG A 269 -25.65 1.47 -5.18
N HIS A 270 -26.55 2.11 -5.94
CA HIS A 270 -26.94 3.51 -5.73
C HIS A 270 -27.83 3.72 -4.49
N LYS A 271 -28.34 2.65 -3.87
CA LYS A 271 -29.22 2.73 -2.70
C LYS A 271 -28.49 2.59 -1.36
N VAL A 272 -27.17 2.42 -1.37
CA VAL A 272 -26.36 2.12 -0.20
C VAL A 272 -25.12 3.00 -0.20
N THR A 273 -24.74 3.50 0.98
CA THR A 273 -23.51 4.25 1.19
C THR A 273 -22.50 3.38 1.92
N PHE A 274 -21.39 3.05 1.27
CA PHE A 274 -20.28 2.33 1.88
C PHE A 274 -19.29 3.28 2.52
N ILE A 275 -18.94 3.00 3.77
CA ILE A 275 -17.92 3.74 4.50
C ILE A 275 -16.83 2.77 4.90
N GLY A 276 -15.67 2.88 4.25
CA GLY A 276 -14.51 2.08 4.58
C GLY A 276 -13.93 2.54 5.91
N VAL A 277 -13.70 1.62 6.84
CA VAL A 277 -13.14 1.91 8.16
C VAL A 277 -11.84 1.13 8.33
N HIS A 278 -10.72 1.82 8.25
CA HIS A 278 -9.41 1.24 8.52
C HIS A 278 -9.02 1.38 9.98
N ILE A 279 -8.90 0.26 10.69
CA ILE A 279 -8.48 0.21 12.10
C ILE A 279 -7.13 -0.48 12.21
N ARG A 280 -6.07 0.29 12.48
CA ARG A 280 -4.73 -0.23 12.80
C ARG A 280 -4.48 -0.10 14.29
N ARG A 281 -4.38 -1.23 14.98
CA ARG A 281 -4.14 -1.28 16.42
C ARG A 281 -3.01 -2.23 16.80
N GLY A 282 -3.16 -3.53 16.55
CA GLY A 282 -2.27 -4.62 17.00
C GLY A 282 -0.83 -4.23 17.35
N ASP A 283 0.06 -4.18 16.35
CA ASP A 283 1.47 -3.85 16.51
C ASP A 283 1.74 -2.41 16.98
N MET A 284 0.80 -1.48 16.77
CA MET A 284 0.95 -0.07 17.16
C MET A 284 0.85 0.14 18.68
N LEU A 285 0.23 -0.80 19.42
CA LEU A 285 0.11 -0.72 20.88
C LEU A 285 1.47 -0.75 21.58
N THR A 286 2.40 -1.54 21.04
CA THR A 286 3.72 -1.81 21.63
C THR A 286 4.86 -1.26 20.79
N ASP A 287 4.57 -0.52 19.72
CA ASP A 287 5.59 0.04 18.83
C ASP A 287 6.50 1.03 19.60
N PRO A 288 7.83 0.82 19.57
CA PRO A 288 8.78 1.61 20.36
C PRO A 288 8.93 3.06 19.86
N LEU A 289 8.49 3.38 18.64
CA LEU A 289 8.48 4.76 18.14
C LEU A 289 7.42 5.60 18.85
N GLY A 290 6.37 4.96 19.38
CA GLY A 290 5.34 5.61 20.18
C GLY A 290 4.15 6.11 19.37
N TYR A 291 3.53 5.21 18.60
CA TYR A 291 2.21 5.47 18.02
C TYR A 291 1.17 5.67 19.12
N ASP A 292 0.23 6.56 18.83
CA ASP A 292 -1.05 6.60 19.53
C ASP A 292 -2.10 5.89 18.68
N VAL A 293 -3.02 5.18 19.30
CA VAL A 293 -3.99 4.35 18.59
C VAL A 293 -5.39 4.90 18.76
N ALA A 294 -6.21 4.76 17.73
CA ALA A 294 -7.59 5.24 17.76
C ALA A 294 -8.38 4.66 18.94
N THR A 295 -9.16 5.52 19.58
CA THR A 295 -10.00 5.17 20.72
C THR A 295 -11.44 4.84 20.29
N PRO A 296 -12.23 4.18 21.13
CA PRO A 296 -13.66 3.94 20.85
C PRO A 296 -14.43 5.26 20.67
N GLU A 297 -14.04 6.32 21.38
CA GLU A 297 -14.65 7.65 21.28
C GLU A 297 -14.37 8.28 19.91
N TYR A 298 -13.15 8.13 19.38
CA TYR A 298 -12.84 8.55 18.01
C TYR A 298 -13.72 7.82 16.99
N LEU A 299 -13.81 6.49 17.08
CA LEU A 299 -14.66 5.70 16.18
C LEU A 299 -16.12 6.13 16.27
N SER A 300 -16.63 6.35 17.48
CA SER A 300 -18.00 6.82 17.71
C SER A 300 -18.26 8.18 17.06
N ARG A 301 -17.34 9.15 17.21
CA ARG A 301 -17.46 10.47 16.56
C ARG A 301 -17.39 10.37 15.04
N ALA A 302 -16.44 9.59 14.51
CA ALA A 302 -16.24 9.43 13.08
C ALA A 302 -17.43 8.74 12.40
N VAL A 303 -18.00 7.72 13.02
CA VAL A 303 -19.23 7.05 12.56
C VAL A 303 -20.41 8.02 12.61
N ALA A 304 -20.56 8.78 13.70
CA ALA A 304 -21.65 9.74 13.87
C ALA A 304 -21.61 10.89 12.84
N PHE A 305 -20.44 11.25 12.33
CA PHE A 305 -20.31 12.23 11.25
C PHE A 305 -21.14 11.86 10.01
N PHE A 306 -21.21 10.56 9.71
CA PHE A 306 -21.93 10.06 8.55
C PHE A 306 -23.38 9.65 8.84
N LYS A 307 -23.94 10.03 10.00
CA LYS A 307 -25.31 9.66 10.41
C LYS A 307 -26.40 10.14 9.45
N ASN A 308 -26.14 11.21 8.69
CA ASN A 308 -27.11 11.78 7.75
C ASN A 308 -27.11 11.07 6.39
N HIS A 309 -26.14 10.18 6.12
CA HIS A 309 -26.18 9.34 4.94
C HIS A 309 -27.25 8.25 5.12
N LYS A 310 -28.07 8.07 4.09
CA LYS A 310 -29.08 7.01 4.08
C LYS A 310 -28.38 5.68 3.79
N ASN A 311 -28.89 4.62 4.39
CA ASN A 311 -28.50 3.26 4.07
C ASN A 311 -26.99 2.97 4.21
N THR A 312 -26.38 3.50 5.26
CA THR A 312 -24.95 3.36 5.50
C THR A 312 -24.57 1.94 5.94
N ILE A 313 -23.47 1.42 5.38
CA ILE A 313 -22.76 0.22 5.85
C ILE A 313 -21.29 0.58 6.06
N PHE A 314 -20.77 0.27 7.25
CA PHE A 314 -19.37 0.44 7.58
C PHE A 314 -18.59 -0.83 7.28
N ILE A 315 -17.62 -0.78 6.37
CA ILE A 315 -16.79 -1.91 5.99
C ILE A 315 -15.45 -1.79 6.71
N VAL A 316 -15.22 -2.62 7.73
CA VAL A 316 -14.06 -2.57 8.61
C VAL A 316 -12.95 -3.48 8.09
N CYS A 317 -11.79 -2.90 7.78
CA CYS A 317 -10.54 -3.60 7.53
C CYS A 317 -9.59 -3.34 8.71
N SER A 318 -9.14 -4.39 9.39
CA SER A 318 -8.40 -4.25 10.65
C SER A 318 -7.42 -5.37 10.89
N THR A 319 -6.30 -5.05 11.55
CA THR A 319 -5.39 -6.06 12.09
C THR A 319 -5.81 -6.61 13.45
N ASP A 320 -6.82 -6.02 14.07
CA ASP A 320 -7.38 -6.44 15.36
C ASP A 320 -8.91 -6.47 15.28
N LEU A 321 -9.42 -7.51 14.60
CA LEU A 321 -10.86 -7.69 14.39
C LEU A 321 -11.62 -7.91 15.69
N LYS A 322 -10.99 -8.52 16.71
CA LYS A 322 -11.60 -8.73 18.02
C LYS A 322 -11.91 -7.38 18.67
N TRP A 323 -10.89 -6.54 18.82
CA TRP A 323 -11.07 -5.20 19.39
C TRP A 323 -12.04 -4.36 18.54
N SER A 324 -11.97 -4.47 17.22
CA SER A 324 -12.86 -3.73 16.32
C SER A 324 -14.34 -4.10 16.53
N LYS A 325 -14.65 -5.39 16.70
CA LYS A 325 -16.02 -5.87 16.99
C LYS A 325 -16.54 -5.39 18.34
N GLU A 326 -15.67 -5.26 19.33
CA GLU A 326 -16.03 -4.79 20.67
C GLU A 326 -16.27 -3.28 20.73
N ASN A 327 -15.60 -2.50 19.88
CA ASN A 327 -15.53 -1.03 19.99
C ASN A 327 -16.19 -0.26 18.83
N MET A 328 -16.60 -0.94 17.76
CA MET A 328 -17.45 -0.32 16.74
C MET A 328 -18.86 -0.05 17.30
N PRO A 329 -19.48 1.11 16.97
CA PRO A 329 -20.83 1.43 17.41
C PRO A 329 -21.86 0.35 17.02
N LYS A 330 -22.57 -0.19 18.03
CA LYS A 330 -23.46 -1.35 17.88
C LYS A 330 -24.74 -1.08 17.08
N ASN A 331 -25.17 0.19 17.00
CA ASN A 331 -26.42 0.58 16.34
C ASN A 331 -26.28 0.82 14.83
N HIS A 332 -25.18 0.37 14.22
CA HIS A 332 -24.89 0.55 12.80
C HIS A 332 -24.65 -0.79 12.12
N ARG A 333 -24.93 -0.85 10.81
CA ARG A 333 -24.57 -2.01 9.99
C ARG A 333 -23.06 -2.00 9.76
N VAL A 334 -22.39 -3.04 10.26
CA VAL A 334 -20.94 -3.18 10.14
C VAL A 334 -20.62 -4.53 9.49
N GLU A 335 -19.81 -4.48 8.45
CA GLU A 335 -19.20 -5.64 7.80
C GLU A 335 -17.72 -5.67 8.10
N TYR A 336 -17.20 -6.85 8.44
CA TYR A 336 -15.78 -7.02 8.74
C TYR A 336 -15.13 -7.76 7.58
N SER A 337 -14.07 -7.18 7.02
CA SER A 337 -13.22 -7.88 6.05
C SER A 337 -12.40 -8.94 6.78
N VAL A 338 -12.57 -10.20 6.39
CA VAL A 338 -11.89 -11.35 7.02
C VAL A 338 -11.19 -12.17 5.95
N GLY A 339 -9.91 -12.47 6.17
CA GLY A 339 -9.13 -13.37 5.31
C GLY A 339 -8.77 -12.81 3.92
N ASN A 340 -9.00 -11.51 3.68
CA ASN A 340 -8.59 -10.86 2.44
C ASN A 340 -7.11 -10.45 2.49
N SER A 341 -6.49 -10.31 1.32
CA SER A 341 -5.14 -9.77 1.21
C SER A 341 -5.13 -8.25 1.42
N ALA A 342 -3.96 -7.71 1.72
CA ALA A 342 -3.80 -6.28 2.01
C ALA A 342 -4.20 -5.39 0.82
N GLU A 343 -3.93 -5.83 -0.41
CA GLU A 343 -4.31 -5.13 -1.63
C GLU A 343 -5.82 -5.14 -1.88
N VAL A 344 -6.52 -6.22 -1.52
CA VAL A 344 -7.99 -6.30 -1.59
C VAL A 344 -8.62 -5.41 -0.51
N ASP A 345 -8.10 -5.44 0.72
CA ASP A 345 -8.57 -4.55 1.79
C ASP A 345 -8.38 -3.07 1.43
N MET A 346 -7.23 -2.70 0.86
CA MET A 346 -6.98 -1.33 0.43
C MET A 346 -7.95 -0.92 -0.69
N ALA A 347 -8.21 -1.80 -1.66
CA ALA A 347 -9.16 -1.54 -2.73
C ALA A 347 -10.60 -1.42 -2.21
N LEU A 348 -10.99 -2.25 -1.24
CA LEU A 348 -12.31 -2.21 -0.61
C LEU A 348 -12.56 -0.88 0.11
N LEU A 349 -11.54 -0.38 0.83
CA LEU A 349 -11.58 0.94 1.46
C LEU A 349 -11.59 2.06 0.41
N ALA A 350 -10.73 2.00 -0.61
CA ALA A 350 -10.62 3.01 -1.66
C ALA A 350 -11.90 3.14 -2.49
N TYR A 351 -12.57 2.02 -2.81
CA TYR A 351 -13.84 1.98 -3.58
C TYR A 351 -15.10 2.11 -2.72
N SER A 352 -14.98 2.39 -1.42
CA SER A 352 -16.10 2.85 -0.59
C SER A 352 -16.50 4.28 -0.99
N ASP A 353 -17.68 4.76 -0.59
CA ASP A 353 -18.08 6.15 -0.85
C ASP A 353 -17.26 7.14 -0.01
N HIS A 354 -16.96 6.76 1.23
CA HIS A 354 -16.19 7.56 2.19
C HIS A 354 -15.21 6.68 2.97
N VAL A 355 -14.22 7.28 3.62
CA VAL A 355 -13.22 6.56 4.42
C VAL A 355 -13.06 7.18 5.82
N ILE A 356 -13.08 6.33 6.83
CA ILE A 356 -12.59 6.61 8.18
C ILE A 356 -11.28 5.85 8.33
N GLN A 357 -10.20 6.54 8.67
CA GLN A 357 -8.90 5.91 8.84
C GLN A 357 -8.27 6.27 10.19
N THR A 358 -7.56 5.32 10.78
CA THR A 358 -6.91 5.46 12.09
C THR A 358 -5.44 5.88 11.95
N VAL A 359 -4.48 5.05 12.38
CA VAL A 359 -3.06 5.35 12.25
C VAL A 359 -2.37 4.51 11.19
N GLY A 360 -1.27 5.06 10.67
CA GLY A 360 -0.41 4.37 9.70
C GLY A 360 -0.71 4.72 8.24
N THR A 361 0.22 4.33 7.38
CA THR A 361 0.22 4.73 5.96
C THR A 361 -0.78 3.95 5.11
N PHE A 362 -1.22 2.76 5.55
CA PHE A 362 -2.21 1.97 4.81
C PHE A 362 -3.58 2.67 4.75
N GLY A 363 -4.08 3.14 5.90
CA GLY A 363 -5.31 3.93 5.98
C GLY A 363 -5.18 5.27 5.28
N TRP A 364 -4.02 5.92 5.40
CA TRP A 364 -3.71 7.14 4.65
C TRP A 364 -3.86 6.94 3.14
N TRP A 365 -3.23 5.90 2.57
CA TRP A 365 -3.34 5.63 1.14
C TRP A 365 -4.73 5.20 0.70
N SER A 366 -5.45 4.47 1.56
CA SER A 366 -6.86 4.13 1.30
C SER A 366 -7.73 5.40 1.17
N GLY A 367 -7.51 6.40 2.04
CA GLY A 367 -8.16 7.71 1.94
C GLY A 367 -7.69 8.52 0.72
N TRP A 368 -6.40 8.51 0.40
CA TRP A 368 -5.89 9.23 -0.78
C TRP A 368 -6.39 8.65 -2.09
N LEU A 369 -6.61 7.33 -2.17
CA LEU A 369 -7.19 6.65 -3.34
C LEU A 369 -8.71 6.77 -3.41
N ASN A 370 -9.36 7.17 -2.32
CA ASN A 370 -10.79 7.42 -2.27
C ASN A 370 -11.15 8.77 -2.91
N ASN A 371 -12.38 8.91 -3.38
CA ASN A 371 -12.89 10.13 -4.02
C ASN A 371 -13.91 10.90 -3.17
N GLY A 372 -14.26 10.40 -1.98
CA GLY A 372 -15.21 11.04 -1.08
C GLY A 372 -14.56 11.64 0.15
N THR A 373 -15.37 11.82 1.18
CA THR A 373 -14.95 12.38 2.46
C THR A 373 -14.03 11.42 3.20
N VAL A 374 -12.89 11.94 3.69
CA VAL A 374 -11.94 11.20 4.52
C VAL A 374 -11.88 11.81 5.91
N ILE A 375 -12.20 10.99 6.92
CA ILE A 375 -11.98 11.29 8.34
C ILE A 375 -10.69 10.60 8.80
N TYR A 376 -9.81 11.32 9.49
CA TYR A 376 -8.56 10.77 10.02
C TYR A 376 -8.38 10.97 11.52
N TYR A 377 -7.64 10.05 12.15
CA TYR A 377 -7.20 10.18 13.54
C TYR A 377 -6.11 11.24 13.65
N LYS A 378 -6.44 12.38 14.27
CA LYS A 378 -5.63 13.60 14.17
C LYS A 378 -4.25 13.50 14.82
N TRP A 379 -4.12 12.66 15.85
CA TRP A 379 -2.94 12.61 16.71
C TRP A 379 -2.29 11.23 16.70
N PRO A 380 -1.63 10.82 15.59
CA PRO A 380 -1.13 9.46 15.44
C PRO A 380 0.11 9.13 16.29
N ALA A 381 0.69 10.11 16.99
CA ALA A 381 1.94 9.98 17.72
C ALA A 381 1.84 10.55 19.14
N LYS A 382 2.28 9.77 20.12
CA LYS A 382 2.31 10.19 21.53
C LYS A 382 3.33 11.30 21.75
N GLU A 383 2.95 12.33 22.50
CA GLU A 383 3.83 13.46 22.80
C GLU A 383 5.09 13.00 23.56
N GLY A 384 6.23 13.64 23.30
CA GLY A 384 7.53 13.23 23.85
C GLY A 384 8.11 11.91 23.30
N LYS A 385 7.36 11.13 22.51
CA LYS A 385 7.89 9.93 21.84
C LYS A 385 8.65 10.27 20.56
N ARG A 386 9.45 9.32 20.10
CA ARG A 386 10.33 9.52 18.95
C ARG A 386 9.55 9.80 17.67
N LEU A 387 8.44 9.09 17.46
CA LEU A 387 7.57 9.26 16.30
C LEU A 387 7.06 10.70 16.18
N ARG A 388 6.68 11.33 17.30
CA ARG A 388 6.21 12.72 17.31
C ARG A 388 7.19 13.69 16.66
N SER A 389 8.50 13.43 16.81
CA SER A 389 9.58 14.27 16.26
C SER A 389 9.80 14.14 14.74
N THR A 390 9.09 13.22 14.07
CA THR A 390 9.17 13.03 12.61
C THR A 390 8.10 13.79 11.83
N PHE A 391 7.06 14.28 12.51
CA PHE A 391 5.97 15.07 11.93
C PHE A 391 6.24 16.57 12.01
N SER A 392 5.54 17.36 11.20
CA SER A 392 5.42 18.81 11.43
C SER A 392 4.71 19.09 12.76
N LYS A 393 4.76 20.34 13.24
CA LYS A 393 4.16 20.72 14.54
C LYS A 393 2.65 20.42 14.56
N ASP A 394 2.00 20.61 13.43
CA ASP A 394 0.55 20.54 13.18
C ASP A 394 0.12 19.31 12.34
N TYR A 395 1.05 18.41 12.00
CA TYR A 395 0.84 17.24 11.12
C TYR A 395 0.44 17.56 9.66
N SER A 396 0.41 18.84 9.25
CA SER A 396 -0.06 19.27 7.92
C SER A 396 0.83 18.83 6.74
N ASP A 397 2.08 18.47 7.00
CA ASP A 397 2.96 17.89 5.99
C ASP A 397 2.58 16.43 5.66
N PHE A 398 1.95 15.73 6.61
CA PHE A 398 1.54 14.34 6.44
C PHE A 398 0.09 14.21 6.00
N PHE A 399 -0.85 14.88 6.66
CA PHE A 399 -2.28 14.81 6.32
C PHE A 399 -2.68 15.83 5.25
N MET A 400 -3.61 15.42 4.40
CA MET A 400 -4.14 16.27 3.34
C MET A 400 -4.98 17.41 3.91
N PRO A 401 -4.88 18.64 3.38
CA PRO A 401 -5.53 19.81 3.94
C PRO A 401 -7.07 19.75 3.89
N HIS A 402 -7.65 19.00 2.95
CA HIS A 402 -9.10 18.87 2.80
C HIS A 402 -9.71 17.68 3.58
N TRP A 403 -8.90 16.93 4.33
CA TRP A 403 -9.41 15.84 5.18
C TRP A 403 -9.85 16.37 6.55
N ILE A 404 -10.78 15.63 7.18
CA ILE A 404 -11.37 16.02 8.45
C ILE A 404 -10.68 15.26 9.59
N GLY A 405 -9.92 15.98 10.42
CA GLY A 405 -9.23 15.40 11.57
C GLY A 405 -10.09 15.44 12.83
N MET A 406 -10.22 14.32 13.53
CA MET A 406 -11.04 14.18 14.77
C MET A 406 -10.27 13.69 15.99
#